data_AF-A0A3B8X7T9-F1
#
_entry.id   AF-A0A3B8X7T9-F1
#
_cell.length_a   1.000
_cell.length_b   1.000
_cell.length_c   1.000
_cell.angle_alpha   90.00
_cell.angle_beta   90.00
_cell.angle_gamma   90.00
#
_symmetry.space_group_name_H-M   'P 1'
#
loop_
_entity.id
_entity.type
_entity.pdbx_description
1 polymer ?
#
loop_
_entity_poly.entity_id
_entity_poly.type
_entity_poly.pdbx_seq_one_letter_code
_entity_poly.pdbx_strand_id
1 'polypeptide(L)'
;MAAAFYGGQEGSLLYWALILGILGSASLLASARVGLRLAAYAAGIMAAILTFFLVVLVLVASPFDVLQITPPDGLGLNPVLRDGGMLIHPPVVLAGFASFAIPFSFAAAALLAGRSDAAWIAHTRRFALVAWGLQSAGLVLGMWWAYHVLGWGGYWGWDPVENVAFMPWLATTAYLHSSQVQERRGRLRGWNFGLVILAFLLVVFGTFIVRSGIVPSVHTFAVSAIGPWFL
;
A
#
# COMPACT_ATOMS: atom_id res chain seq x y z
N MET A 1 14.79 16.94 6.25
CA MET A 1 13.47 17.47 5.78
C MET A 1 12.63 16.42 5.06
N ALA A 2 13.11 15.74 4.00
CA ALA A 2 12.28 14.79 3.25
C ALA A 2 11.74 13.59 4.07
N ALA A 3 12.56 12.99 4.94
CA ALA A 3 12.14 11.87 5.79
C ALA A 3 11.03 12.22 6.80
N ALA A 4 10.86 13.50 7.14
CA ALA A 4 9.79 13.93 8.04
C ALA A 4 8.41 13.79 7.39
N PHE A 5 8.33 13.83 6.06
CA PHE A 5 7.06 13.75 5.34
C PHE A 5 6.33 12.41 5.55
N TYR A 6 7.05 11.31 5.73
CA TYR A 6 6.47 9.98 5.93
C TYR A 6 6.92 9.34 7.25
N GLY A 7 7.66 10.07 8.08
CA GLY A 7 8.06 9.63 9.41
C GLY A 7 6.96 9.75 10.47
N GLY A 8 5.86 10.44 10.16
CA GLY A 8 4.66 10.55 11.00
C GLY A 8 3.45 9.83 10.41
N GLN A 9 2.41 9.67 11.22
CA GLN A 9 1.17 9.00 10.83
C GLN A 9 0.44 9.78 9.72
N GLU A 10 0.28 11.08 9.92
CA GLU A 10 -0.45 12.02 9.08
C GLU A 10 0.23 12.14 7.71
N GLY A 11 1.54 12.40 7.73
CA GLY A 11 2.32 12.58 6.52
C GLY A 11 2.45 11.30 5.68
N SER A 12 2.57 10.13 6.32
CA SER A 12 2.58 8.86 5.59
C SER A 12 1.22 8.54 4.94
N LEU A 13 0.10 8.91 5.56
CA LEU A 13 -1.23 8.81 4.93
C LEU A 13 -1.37 9.78 3.75
N LEU A 14 -0.85 11.00 3.88
CA LEU A 14 -0.83 11.97 2.78
C LEU A 14 0.02 11.48 1.60
N TYR A 15 1.20 10.90 1.87
CA TYR A 15 2.01 10.23 0.86
C TYR A 15 1.22 9.10 0.18
N TRP A 16 0.48 8.31 0.96
CA TRP A 16 -0.35 7.22 0.45
C TRP A 16 -1.44 7.72 -0.51
N ALA A 17 -2.18 8.75 -0.10
CA ALA A 17 -3.20 9.40 -0.92
C ALA A 17 -2.60 9.98 -2.21
N LEU A 18 -1.42 10.60 -2.14
CA LEU A 18 -0.69 11.13 -3.29
C LEU A 18 -0.31 10.02 -4.29
N ILE A 19 0.29 8.92 -3.82
CA ILE A 19 0.67 7.81 -4.69
C ILE A 19 -0.56 7.15 -5.32
N LEU A 20 -1.63 6.95 -4.55
CA LEU A 20 -2.89 6.43 -5.09
C LEU A 20 -3.47 7.37 -6.17
N GLY A 21 -3.44 8.68 -5.96
CA GLY A 21 -3.86 9.66 -6.95
C GLY A 21 -3.04 9.59 -8.24
N ILE A 22 -1.71 9.54 -8.13
CA ILE A 22 -0.80 9.50 -9.29
C ILE A 22 -0.94 8.17 -10.05
N LEU A 23 -0.75 7.03 -9.37
CA LEU A 23 -0.76 5.72 -10.02
C LEU A 23 -2.17 5.28 -10.42
N GLY A 24 -3.19 5.66 -9.66
CA GLY A 24 -4.60 5.46 -10.02
C GLY A 24 -4.96 6.21 -11.29
N SER A 25 -4.56 7.49 -11.41
CA SER A 25 -4.75 8.27 -12.64
C SER A 25 -4.01 7.65 -13.82
N ALA A 26 -2.74 7.26 -13.64
CA ALA A 26 -1.97 6.59 -14.67
C ALA A 26 -2.62 5.25 -15.12
N SER A 27 -3.21 4.51 -14.18
CA SER A 27 -3.95 3.28 -14.47
C SER A 27 -5.22 3.54 -15.28
N LEU A 28 -5.99 4.57 -14.94
CA LEU A 28 -7.17 4.95 -15.70
C LEU A 28 -6.81 5.39 -17.12
N LEU A 29 -5.75 6.18 -17.29
CA LEU A 29 -5.25 6.56 -18.62
C LEU A 29 -4.79 5.34 -19.43
N ALA A 30 -4.21 4.34 -18.79
CA ALA A 30 -3.80 3.09 -19.42
C ALA A 30 -4.96 2.09 -19.66
N SER A 31 -6.19 2.40 -19.21
CA SER A 31 -7.33 1.45 -19.20
C SER A 31 -8.18 1.44 -20.47
N ALA A 32 -7.73 2.11 -21.54
CA ALA A 32 -8.49 2.28 -22.79
C ALA A 32 -9.05 0.97 -23.38
N ARG A 33 -8.36 -0.17 -23.19
CA ARG A 33 -8.78 -1.48 -23.70
C ARG A 33 -9.75 -2.26 -22.79
N VAL A 34 -10.00 -1.78 -21.57
CA VAL A 34 -10.82 -2.48 -20.56
C VAL A 34 -12.32 -2.22 -20.75
N GLY A 35 -12.65 -1.10 -21.42
CA GLY A 35 -14.02 -0.67 -21.70
C GLY A 35 -14.54 0.33 -20.67
N LEU A 36 -15.31 1.31 -21.16
CA LEU A 36 -15.71 2.50 -20.40
C LEU A 36 -16.45 2.17 -19.09
N ARG A 37 -17.39 1.22 -19.12
CA ARG A 37 -18.18 0.85 -17.94
C ARG A 37 -17.32 0.31 -16.79
N LEU A 38 -16.38 -0.58 -17.10
CA LEU A 38 -15.50 -1.17 -16.08
C LEU A 38 -14.50 -0.13 -15.57
N ALA A 39 -13.90 0.67 -16.47
CA ALA A 39 -13.02 1.76 -16.09
C ALA A 39 -13.73 2.79 -15.17
N ALA A 40 -15.00 3.11 -15.44
CA ALA A 40 -15.80 4.01 -14.60
C ALA A 40 -16.07 3.43 -13.21
N TYR A 41 -16.40 2.14 -13.10
CA TYR A 41 -16.53 1.49 -11.79
C TYR A 41 -15.19 1.44 -11.04
N ALA A 42 -14.09 1.13 -11.72
CA ALA A 42 -12.76 1.14 -11.10
C ALA A 42 -12.37 2.55 -10.61
N ALA A 43 -12.67 3.58 -11.40
CA ALA A 43 -12.47 4.98 -11.01
C ALA A 43 -13.29 5.34 -9.77
N GLY A 44 -14.57 4.94 -9.72
CA GLY A 44 -15.44 5.17 -8.56
C GLY A 44 -14.91 4.50 -7.28
N ILE A 45 -14.43 3.26 -7.38
CA ILE A 45 -13.85 2.54 -6.23
C ILE A 45 -12.54 3.19 -5.78
N MET A 46 -11.65 3.55 -6.71
CA MET A 46 -10.41 4.27 -6.37
C MET A 46 -10.71 5.64 -5.75
N ALA A 47 -11.70 6.36 -6.26
CA ALA A 47 -12.14 7.63 -5.69
C ALA A 47 -12.72 7.46 -4.29
N ALA A 48 -13.48 6.40 -4.02
CA ALA A 48 -13.98 6.10 -2.68
C ALA A 48 -12.84 5.84 -1.69
N ILE A 49 -11.86 5.01 -2.08
CA ILE A 49 -10.66 4.74 -1.27
C ILE A 49 -9.87 6.03 -1.02
N LEU A 50 -9.64 6.84 -2.06
CA LEU A 50 -8.95 8.13 -1.93
C LEU A 50 -9.72 9.10 -1.02
N THR A 51 -11.04 9.17 -1.18
CA THR A 51 -11.91 10.01 -0.33
C THR A 51 -11.83 9.58 1.13
N PHE A 52 -11.80 8.28 1.41
CA PHE A 52 -11.59 7.78 2.77
C PHE A 52 -10.28 8.32 3.37
N PHE A 53 -9.16 8.25 2.64
CA PHE A 53 -7.90 8.83 3.12
C PHE A 53 -7.98 10.34 3.36
N LEU A 54 -8.62 11.07 2.44
CA LEU A 54 -8.79 12.51 2.58
C LEU A 54 -9.67 12.86 3.79
N VAL A 55 -10.73 12.09 4.06
CA VAL A 55 -11.57 12.27 5.25
C VAL A 55 -10.76 12.03 6.53
N VAL A 56 -9.97 10.95 6.59
CA VAL A 56 -9.10 10.68 7.75
C VAL A 56 -8.07 11.80 7.93
N LEU A 57 -7.44 12.27 6.85
CA LEU A 57 -6.47 13.36 6.90
C LEU A 57 -7.11 14.68 7.36
N VAL A 58 -8.32 15.01 6.92
CA VAL A 58 -8.95 16.30 7.25
C VAL A 58 -9.57 16.29 8.64
N LEU A 59 -10.17 15.18 9.07
CA LEU A 59 -10.96 15.13 10.30
C LEU A 59 -10.26 14.48 11.49
N VAL A 60 -9.24 13.65 11.26
CA VAL A 60 -8.64 12.80 12.31
C VAL A 60 -7.14 13.06 12.46
N ALA A 61 -6.41 13.18 11.35
CA ALA A 61 -4.96 13.12 11.33
C ALA A 61 -4.39 14.15 10.33
N SER A 62 -4.59 15.44 10.62
CA SER A 62 -4.19 16.54 9.74
C SER A 62 -2.69 16.77 9.77
N PRO A 63 -1.98 16.61 8.63
CA PRO A 63 -0.54 16.88 8.55
C PRO A 63 -0.23 18.38 8.54
N PHE A 64 -1.26 19.23 8.55
CA PHE A 64 -1.15 20.69 8.51
C PHE A 64 -1.41 21.34 9.86
N ASP A 65 -1.63 20.54 10.91
CA ASP A 65 -1.80 21.04 12.27
C ASP A 65 -0.51 21.72 12.74
N VAL A 66 -0.65 22.95 13.20
CA VAL A 66 0.48 23.78 13.62
C VAL A 66 0.77 23.52 15.09
N LEU A 67 2.05 23.29 15.41
CA LEU A 67 2.50 23.17 16.79
C LEU A 67 2.28 24.49 17.53
N GLN A 68 1.84 24.40 18.79
CA GLN A 68 1.70 25.58 19.67
C GLN A 68 3.03 26.32 19.86
N ILE A 69 4.14 25.58 19.83
CA ILE A 69 5.49 26.11 19.88
C ILE A 69 6.24 25.49 18.70
N THR A 70 6.72 26.32 17.77
CA THR A 70 7.51 25.88 16.62
C THR A 70 8.97 25.65 17.06
N PRO A 71 9.48 24.40 17.10
CA PRO A 71 10.87 24.15 17.43
C PRO A 71 11.78 24.66 16.30
N PRO A 72 13.00 25.17 16.60
CA PRO A 72 13.92 25.68 15.58
C PRO A 72 14.25 24.67 14.48
N ASP A 73 14.36 23.38 14.84
CA ASP A 73 14.72 22.29 13.92
C ASP A 73 13.59 21.23 13.78
N GLY A 74 12.35 21.58 14.16
CA GLY A 74 11.22 20.65 14.25
C GLY A 74 11.36 19.61 15.38
N LEU A 75 10.37 18.72 15.54
CA LEU A 75 10.43 17.64 16.54
C LEU A 75 11.48 16.58 16.19
N GLY A 76 11.86 16.51 14.91
CA GLY A 76 12.84 15.56 14.39
C GLY A 76 12.35 14.11 14.42
N LEU A 77 13.15 13.23 13.81
CA LEU A 77 12.94 11.79 13.91
C LEU A 77 13.55 11.26 15.20
N ASN A 78 13.04 10.11 15.66
CA ASN A 78 13.71 9.26 16.64
C ASN A 78 15.18 9.07 16.20
N PRO A 79 16.17 9.25 17.09
CA PRO A 79 17.59 9.11 16.76
C PRO A 79 17.95 7.85 15.98
N VAL A 80 17.33 6.70 16.26
CA VAL A 80 17.60 5.43 15.55
C VAL A 80 17.16 5.46 14.07
N LEU A 81 16.20 6.32 13.73
CA LEU A 81 15.67 6.48 12.37
C LEU A 81 16.41 7.56 11.56
N ARG A 82 17.43 8.21 12.14
CA ARG A 82 18.25 9.22 11.46
C ARG A 82 19.34 8.56 10.62
N ASP A 83 18.92 7.72 9.68
CA ASP A 83 19.80 6.97 8.78
C ASP A 83 19.34 7.10 7.32
N GLY A 84 20.25 6.90 6.36
CA GLY A 84 19.96 6.97 4.93
C GLY A 84 18.85 6.01 4.49
N GLY A 85 18.72 4.85 5.14
CA GLY A 85 17.65 3.89 4.86
C GLY A 85 16.24 4.47 5.07
N MET A 86 16.07 5.36 6.05
CA MET A 86 14.80 6.04 6.30
C MET A 86 14.35 6.88 5.10
N LEU A 87 15.29 7.40 4.30
CA LEU A 87 14.93 8.22 3.13
C LEU A 87 14.38 7.41 1.96
N ILE A 88 14.66 6.10 1.91
CA ILE A 88 14.41 5.28 0.73
C ILE A 88 13.43 4.13 1.00
N HIS A 89 13.55 3.43 2.13
CA HIS A 89 12.77 2.24 2.41
C HIS A 89 11.27 2.55 2.64
N PRO A 90 10.89 3.43 3.59
CA PRO A 90 9.48 3.70 3.87
C PRO A 90 8.68 4.21 2.66
N PRO A 91 9.19 5.18 1.85
CA PRO A 91 8.47 5.63 0.67
C PRO A 91 8.18 4.51 -0.33
N VAL A 92 9.14 3.60 -0.54
CA VAL A 92 8.99 2.50 -1.49
C VAL A 92 7.96 1.48 -0.99
N VAL A 93 7.98 1.12 0.30
CA VAL A 93 6.97 0.23 0.90
C VAL A 93 5.58 0.88 0.87
N LEU A 94 5.47 2.15 1.27
CA LEU A 94 4.19 2.88 1.25
C LEU A 94 3.63 2.97 -0.18
N ALA A 95 4.50 3.23 -1.18
CA ALA A 95 4.09 3.25 -2.57
C ALA A 95 3.60 1.86 -3.05
N GLY A 96 4.26 0.78 -2.61
CA GLY A 96 3.81 -0.59 -2.84
C GLY A 96 2.42 -0.85 -2.27
N PHE A 97 2.21 -0.50 -0.99
CA PHE A 97 0.91 -0.59 -0.31
C PHE A 97 -0.18 0.18 -1.07
N ALA A 98 0.08 1.41 -1.50
CA ALA A 98 -0.92 2.25 -2.17
C ALA A 98 -1.32 1.64 -3.50
N SER A 99 -0.33 1.08 -4.21
CA SER A 99 -0.51 0.52 -5.54
C SER A 99 -1.43 -0.70 -5.55
N PHE A 100 -1.58 -1.44 -4.45
CA PHE A 100 -2.50 -2.59 -4.35
C PHE A 100 -3.98 -2.20 -4.46
N ALA A 101 -4.34 -0.95 -4.17
CA ALA A 101 -5.70 -0.45 -4.36
C ALA A 101 -6.14 -0.50 -5.84
N ILE A 102 -5.19 -0.39 -6.78
CA ILE A 102 -5.46 -0.38 -8.22
C ILE A 102 -5.96 -1.75 -8.70
N PRO A 103 -5.20 -2.86 -8.57
CA PRO A 103 -5.69 -4.16 -9.01
C PRO A 103 -6.97 -4.56 -8.26
N PHE A 104 -7.10 -4.23 -6.96
CA PHE A 104 -8.35 -4.40 -6.22
C PHE A 104 -9.53 -3.69 -6.89
N SER A 105 -9.37 -2.41 -7.22
CA SER A 105 -10.44 -1.62 -7.82
C SER A 105 -10.88 -2.17 -9.17
N PHE A 106 -9.95 -2.64 -10.00
CA PHE A 106 -10.30 -3.28 -11.28
C PHE A 106 -10.96 -4.65 -11.11
N ALA A 107 -10.54 -5.45 -10.12
CA ALA A 107 -11.18 -6.72 -9.79
C ALA A 107 -12.61 -6.51 -9.28
N ALA A 108 -12.81 -5.60 -8.32
CA ALA A 108 -14.13 -5.27 -7.79
C ALA A 108 -15.04 -4.65 -8.88
N ALA A 109 -14.50 -3.76 -9.72
CA ALA A 109 -15.22 -3.20 -10.86
C ALA A 109 -15.66 -4.27 -11.88
N ALA A 110 -14.83 -5.27 -12.14
CA ALA A 110 -15.18 -6.37 -13.02
C ALA A 110 -16.35 -7.19 -12.45
N LEU A 111 -16.36 -7.45 -11.13
CA LEU A 111 -17.48 -8.11 -10.44
C LEU A 111 -18.78 -7.28 -10.55
N LEU A 112 -18.72 -5.98 -10.27
CA LEU A 112 -19.87 -5.07 -10.39
C LEU A 112 -20.38 -4.94 -11.83
N ALA A 113 -19.49 -5.02 -12.82
CA ALA A 113 -19.85 -5.02 -14.23
C ALA A 113 -20.34 -6.37 -14.74
N GLY A 114 -20.29 -7.44 -13.93
CA GLY A 114 -20.59 -8.80 -14.37
C GLY A 114 -19.64 -9.33 -15.43
N ARG A 115 -18.40 -8.82 -15.48
CA ARG A 115 -17.40 -9.17 -16.50
C ARG A 115 -16.33 -10.08 -15.92
N SER A 116 -16.06 -11.18 -16.63
CA SER A 116 -15.00 -12.13 -16.28
C SER A 116 -14.03 -12.39 -17.46
N ASP A 117 -14.00 -11.49 -18.44
CA ASP A 117 -13.25 -11.63 -19.68
C ASP A 117 -11.74 -11.34 -19.53
N ALA A 118 -10.93 -11.65 -20.54
CA ALA A 118 -9.47 -11.56 -20.43
C ALA A 118 -8.94 -10.11 -20.32
N ALA A 119 -9.69 -9.11 -20.82
CA ALA A 119 -9.23 -7.73 -20.92
C ALA A 119 -8.94 -7.07 -19.55
N TRP A 120 -9.78 -7.32 -18.54
CA TRP A 120 -9.56 -6.77 -17.20
C TRP A 120 -8.35 -7.43 -16.51
N ILE A 121 -8.09 -8.72 -16.77
CA ILE A 121 -6.96 -9.46 -16.17
C ILE A 121 -5.64 -8.90 -16.65
N ALA A 122 -5.50 -8.64 -17.96
CA ALA A 122 -4.25 -8.12 -18.52
C ALA A 122 -3.89 -6.76 -17.91
N HIS A 123 -4.89 -5.86 -17.78
CA HIS A 123 -4.71 -4.56 -17.13
C HIS A 123 -4.40 -4.70 -15.64
N THR A 124 -5.18 -5.53 -14.93
CA THR A 124 -4.99 -5.79 -13.49
C THR A 124 -3.61 -6.39 -13.22
N ARG A 125 -3.14 -7.34 -14.02
CA ARG A 125 -1.80 -7.93 -13.91
C ARG A 125 -0.71 -6.90 -14.11
N ARG A 126 -0.84 -6.00 -15.10
CA ARG A 126 0.15 -4.94 -15.35
C ARG A 126 0.35 -4.07 -14.11
N PHE A 127 -0.72 -3.65 -13.44
CA PHE A 127 -0.64 -2.84 -12.23
C PHE A 127 -0.33 -3.66 -10.97
N ALA A 128 -0.69 -4.94 -10.92
CA ALA A 128 -0.23 -5.86 -9.89
C ALA A 128 1.29 -6.07 -9.93
N LEU A 129 1.90 -6.10 -11.13
CA LEU A 129 3.37 -6.13 -11.27
C LEU A 129 4.03 -4.86 -10.75
N VAL A 130 3.41 -3.69 -10.95
CA VAL A 130 3.89 -2.42 -10.37
C VAL A 130 3.84 -2.47 -8.84
N ALA A 131 2.70 -2.85 -8.27
CA ALA A 131 2.53 -2.97 -6.82
C ALA A 131 3.50 -4.01 -6.23
N TRP A 132 3.59 -5.19 -6.86
CA TRP A 132 4.51 -6.26 -6.46
C TRP A 132 5.97 -5.84 -6.57
N GLY A 133 6.36 -5.13 -7.63
CA GLY A 133 7.73 -4.65 -7.82
C GLY A 133 8.14 -3.62 -6.78
N LEU A 134 7.28 -2.63 -6.51
CA LEU A 134 7.49 -1.66 -5.42
C LEU A 134 7.57 -2.35 -4.07
N GLN A 135 6.66 -3.29 -3.79
CA GLN A 135 6.66 -4.05 -2.54
C GLN A 135 7.93 -4.90 -2.39
N SER A 136 8.40 -5.52 -3.48
CA SER A 136 9.64 -6.31 -3.49
C SER A 136 10.85 -5.43 -3.17
N ALA A 137 10.97 -4.28 -3.84
CA ALA A 137 12.04 -3.33 -3.59
C ALA A 137 11.99 -2.80 -2.14
N GLY A 138 10.78 -2.49 -1.65
CA GLY A 138 10.57 -2.06 -0.27
C GLY A 138 11.05 -3.11 0.74
N LEU A 139 10.63 -4.37 0.58
CA LEU A 139 11.07 -5.48 1.44
C LEU A 139 12.60 -5.67 1.40
N VAL A 140 13.22 -5.63 0.22
CA VAL A 140 14.70 -5.74 0.09
C VAL A 140 15.43 -4.60 0.77
N LEU A 141 14.96 -3.37 0.59
CA LEU A 141 15.52 -2.20 1.28
C LEU A 141 15.33 -2.30 2.81
N GLY A 142 14.21 -2.85 3.26
CA GLY A 142 13.92 -3.06 4.68
C GLY A 142 14.88 -4.06 5.30
N MET A 143 15.05 -5.22 4.66
CA MET A 143 16.03 -6.25 5.05
C MET A 143 17.44 -5.68 5.18
N TRP A 144 17.89 -4.92 4.19
CA TRP A 144 19.21 -4.29 4.21
C TRP A 144 19.33 -3.28 5.35
N TRP A 145 18.32 -2.41 5.52
CA TRP A 145 18.36 -1.34 6.50
C TRP A 145 18.29 -1.87 7.94
N ALA A 146 17.41 -2.84 8.21
CA ALA A 146 17.30 -3.50 9.50
C ALA A 146 18.59 -4.21 9.89
N TYR A 147 19.25 -4.89 8.93
CA TYR A 147 20.56 -5.49 9.16
C TYR A 147 21.63 -4.43 9.49
N HIS A 148 21.61 -3.29 8.79
CA HIS A 148 22.56 -2.20 8.99
C HIS A 148 22.41 -1.49 10.34
N VAL A 149 21.18 -1.17 10.77
CA VAL A 149 20.92 -0.32 11.94
C VAL A 149 20.61 -1.10 13.21
N LEU A 150 19.90 -2.23 13.11
CA LEU A 150 19.44 -2.99 14.27
C LEU A 150 20.30 -4.22 14.57
N GLY A 151 21.22 -4.57 13.66
CA GLY A 151 22.11 -5.73 13.83
C GLY A 151 21.34 -7.03 14.04
N TRP A 152 20.11 -7.13 13.51
CA TRP A 152 19.32 -8.35 13.62
C TRP A 152 20.13 -9.55 13.12
N GLY A 153 19.95 -10.69 13.78
CA GLY A 153 20.72 -11.94 13.61
C GLY A 153 20.64 -12.59 12.21
N GLY A 154 20.22 -11.84 11.19
CA GLY A 154 20.19 -12.17 9.78
C GLY A 154 19.23 -11.24 9.02
N TYR A 155 19.28 -11.29 7.70
CA TYR A 155 18.37 -10.54 6.80
C TYR A 155 16.87 -10.87 6.98
N TRP A 156 16.53 -11.92 7.75
CA TRP A 156 15.17 -12.42 8.01
C TRP A 156 14.73 -12.28 9.47
N GLY A 157 15.41 -11.46 10.28
CA GLY A 157 15.07 -11.21 11.68
C GLY A 157 13.84 -10.32 11.90
N TRP A 158 12.84 -10.41 11.02
CA TRP A 158 11.77 -9.43 10.83
C TRP A 158 10.89 -9.23 12.06
N ASP A 159 10.58 -7.98 12.34
CA ASP A 159 9.57 -7.63 13.34
C ASP A 159 8.15 -7.87 12.80
N PRO A 160 7.12 -7.81 13.67
CA PRO A 160 5.75 -8.06 13.23
C PRO A 160 5.26 -7.15 12.10
N VAL A 161 5.73 -5.91 12.00
CA VAL A 161 5.30 -4.97 10.96
C VAL A 161 5.84 -5.36 9.59
N GLU A 162 7.11 -5.74 9.51
CA GLU A 162 7.70 -6.25 8.27
C GLU A 162 7.03 -7.55 7.79
N ASN A 163 6.66 -8.43 8.73
CA ASN A 163 5.90 -9.64 8.41
C ASN A 163 4.55 -9.31 7.77
N VAL A 164 3.82 -8.30 8.26
CA VAL A 164 2.55 -7.92 7.65
C VAL A 164 2.76 -7.24 6.30
N ALA A 165 3.86 -6.53 6.09
CA ALA A 165 4.24 -6.01 4.77
C ALA A 165 4.55 -7.12 3.75
N PHE A 166 4.94 -8.31 4.21
CA PHE A 166 5.20 -9.47 3.34
C PHE A 166 3.92 -10.21 2.91
N MET A 167 2.86 -10.18 3.70
CA MET A 167 1.60 -10.90 3.41
C MET A 167 0.95 -10.52 2.05
N PRO A 168 0.74 -9.23 1.70
CA PRO A 168 0.16 -8.89 0.39
C PRO A 168 1.08 -9.24 -0.78
N TRP A 169 2.40 -9.28 -0.54
CA TRP A 169 3.38 -9.74 -1.52
C TRP A 169 3.20 -11.22 -1.86
N LEU A 170 2.94 -12.07 -0.87
CA LEU A 170 2.66 -13.50 -1.09
C LEU A 170 1.37 -13.71 -1.89
N ALA A 171 0.28 -13.06 -1.48
CA ALA A 171 -1.01 -13.16 -2.19
C ALA A 171 -0.88 -12.70 -3.65
N THR A 172 -0.13 -11.63 -3.88
CA THR A 172 0.09 -11.10 -5.24
C THR A 172 1.02 -11.97 -6.05
N THR A 173 2.06 -12.55 -5.46
CA THR A 173 2.91 -13.55 -6.13
C THR A 173 2.08 -14.73 -6.64
N ALA A 174 1.18 -15.24 -5.80
CA ALA A 174 0.25 -16.30 -6.19
C ALA A 174 -0.68 -15.84 -7.35
N TYR A 175 -1.18 -14.59 -7.29
CA TYR A 175 -2.03 -14.03 -8.34
C TYR A 175 -1.28 -13.90 -9.67
N LEU A 176 -0.05 -13.39 -9.65
CA LEU A 176 0.74 -13.21 -10.87
C LEU A 176 0.94 -14.54 -11.60
N HIS A 177 1.22 -15.64 -10.89
CA HIS A 177 1.32 -16.97 -11.49
C HIS A 177 -0.03 -17.51 -11.98
N SER A 178 -1.08 -17.41 -11.16
CA SER A 178 -2.39 -17.96 -11.49
C SER A 178 -3.15 -17.15 -12.56
N SER A 179 -2.83 -15.87 -12.72
CA SER A 179 -3.36 -15.01 -13.80
C SER A 179 -2.87 -15.47 -15.19
N GLN A 180 -1.64 -15.97 -15.30
CA GLN A 180 -1.12 -16.55 -16.54
C GLN A 180 -1.88 -17.84 -16.92
N VAL A 181 -2.27 -18.64 -15.93
CA VAL A 181 -3.10 -19.84 -16.14
C VAL A 181 -4.50 -19.44 -16.63
N GLN A 182 -5.08 -18.37 -16.08
CA GLN A 182 -6.37 -17.87 -16.53
C GLN A 182 -6.31 -17.36 -17.98
N GLU A 183 -5.28 -16.61 -18.36
CA GLU A 183 -5.12 -16.14 -19.74
C GLU A 183 -4.91 -17.28 -20.74
N ARG A 184 -4.06 -18.26 -20.41
CA ARG A 184 -3.70 -19.34 -21.34
C ARG A 184 -4.73 -20.45 -21.40
N ARG A 185 -5.43 -20.74 -20.30
CA ARG A 185 -6.30 -21.93 -20.16
C ARG A 185 -7.72 -21.61 -19.70
N GLY A 186 -8.05 -20.36 -19.41
CA GLY A 186 -9.40 -19.95 -18.96
C GLY A 186 -9.82 -20.42 -17.56
N ARG A 187 -8.92 -21.04 -16.79
CA ARG A 187 -9.17 -21.61 -15.45
C ARG A 187 -8.82 -20.62 -14.33
N LEU A 188 -9.15 -20.94 -13.07
CA LEU A 188 -8.79 -20.16 -11.86
C LEU A 188 -9.37 -18.73 -11.80
N ARG A 189 -10.50 -18.47 -12.49
CA ARG A 189 -11.11 -17.12 -12.51
C ARG A 189 -11.48 -16.62 -11.12
N GLY A 190 -12.25 -17.42 -10.37
CA GLY A 190 -12.66 -17.06 -9.00
C GLY A 190 -11.47 -16.97 -8.05
N TRP A 191 -10.46 -17.82 -8.23
CA TRP A 191 -9.22 -17.80 -7.46
C TRP A 191 -8.45 -16.47 -7.64
N ASN A 192 -8.33 -16.00 -8.88
CA ASN A 192 -7.67 -14.73 -9.18
C ASN A 192 -8.40 -13.53 -8.61
N PHE A 193 -9.74 -13.52 -8.63
CA PHE A 193 -10.52 -12.51 -7.91
C PHE A 193 -10.22 -12.55 -6.41
N GLY A 194 -10.28 -13.73 -5.81
CA GLY A 194 -10.01 -13.93 -4.39
C GLY A 194 -8.62 -13.45 -3.98
N LEU A 195 -7.58 -13.78 -4.74
CA LEU A 195 -6.21 -13.37 -4.42
C LEU A 195 -5.98 -11.87 -4.52
N VAL A 196 -6.53 -11.19 -5.54
CA VAL A 196 -6.38 -9.74 -5.67
C VAL A 196 -7.10 -9.01 -4.55
N ILE A 197 -8.31 -9.47 -4.19
CA ILE A 197 -9.06 -8.91 -3.07
C ILE A 197 -8.33 -9.16 -1.75
N LEU A 198 -7.86 -10.39 -1.53
CA LEU A 198 -7.09 -10.76 -0.35
C LEU A 198 -5.82 -9.92 -0.20
N ALA A 199 -5.08 -9.68 -1.29
CA ALA A 199 -3.88 -8.84 -1.25
C ALA A 199 -4.18 -7.43 -0.74
N PHE A 200 -5.26 -6.81 -1.20
CA PHE A 200 -5.66 -5.48 -0.71
C PHE A 200 -6.19 -5.52 0.74
N LEU A 201 -6.96 -6.53 1.11
CA LEU A 201 -7.40 -6.71 2.50
C LEU A 201 -6.21 -6.91 3.46
N LEU A 202 -5.16 -7.61 3.04
CA LEU A 202 -3.93 -7.76 3.81
C LEU A 202 -3.16 -6.42 3.95
N VAL A 203 -3.23 -5.54 2.95
CA VAL A 203 -2.70 -4.16 3.06
C VAL A 203 -3.49 -3.35 4.09
N VAL A 204 -4.82 -3.44 4.07
CA VAL A 204 -5.69 -2.76 5.06
C VAL A 204 -5.39 -3.29 6.46
N PHE A 205 -5.32 -4.61 6.62
CA PHE A 205 -4.93 -5.28 7.86
C PHE A 205 -3.54 -4.83 8.34
N GLY A 206 -2.54 -4.76 7.46
CA GLY A 206 -1.22 -4.24 7.81
C GLY A 206 -1.23 -2.79 8.25
N THR A 207 -2.01 -1.96 7.58
CA THR A 207 -2.19 -0.56 7.96
C THR A 207 -2.81 -0.46 9.36
N PHE A 208 -3.79 -1.29 9.67
CA PHE A 208 -4.35 -1.40 11.01
C PHE A 208 -3.30 -1.80 12.05
N ILE A 209 -2.53 -2.86 11.81
CA ILE A 209 -1.52 -3.35 12.76
C ILE A 209 -0.46 -2.27 13.05
N VAL A 210 0.07 -1.62 12.02
CA VAL A 210 1.11 -0.59 12.14
C VAL A 210 0.63 0.66 12.88
N ARG A 211 -0.64 1.04 12.68
CA ARG A 211 -1.18 2.33 13.16
C ARG A 211 -1.95 2.24 14.48
N SER A 212 -2.38 1.04 14.89
CA SER A 212 -3.13 0.82 16.12
C SER A 212 -2.28 0.72 17.39
N GLY A 213 -1.00 0.36 17.26
CA GLY A 213 -0.15 0.13 18.43
C GLY A 213 -0.39 -1.21 19.13
N ILE A 214 -1.23 -2.08 18.57
CA ILE A 214 -1.66 -3.34 19.24
C ILE A 214 -0.55 -4.41 19.25
N VAL A 215 0.40 -4.34 18.30
CA VAL A 215 1.55 -5.23 18.23
C VAL A 215 2.83 -4.42 18.45
N PRO A 216 3.70 -4.80 19.39
CA PRO A 216 4.98 -4.11 19.59
C PRO A 216 5.89 -4.26 18.37
N SER A 217 6.39 -3.15 17.85
CA SER A 217 7.38 -3.13 16.77
C SER A 217 8.11 -1.78 16.74
N VAL A 218 9.35 -1.77 16.23
CA VAL A 218 10.14 -0.53 16.06
C VAL A 218 9.55 0.40 15.00
N HIS A 219 8.69 -0.13 14.14
CA HIS A 219 7.93 0.56 13.09
C HIS A 219 6.53 0.97 13.55
N THR A 220 6.16 0.64 14.78
CA THR A 220 4.85 1.00 15.31
C THR A 220 4.86 2.47 15.66
N PHE A 221 3.95 3.23 15.05
CA PHE A 221 3.72 4.60 15.47
C PHE A 221 3.12 4.60 16.90
N ALA A 222 3.31 5.68 17.65
CA ALA A 222 2.67 5.81 18.97
C ALA A 222 1.16 5.54 18.89
N VAL A 223 0.58 5.03 20.00
CA VAL A 223 -0.86 4.73 20.11
C VAL A 223 -1.67 5.94 19.59
N SER A 224 -2.49 5.69 18.57
CA SER A 224 -3.21 6.76 17.85
C SER A 224 -4.68 6.42 17.66
N ALA A 225 -5.50 7.45 17.49
CA ALA A 225 -6.91 7.32 17.15
C ALA A 225 -7.16 6.79 15.72
N ILE A 226 -6.10 6.62 14.92
CA ILE A 226 -6.18 6.27 13.49
C ILE A 226 -6.45 4.77 13.30
N GLY A 227 -5.88 3.92 14.16
CA GLY A 227 -6.01 2.45 14.04
C GLY A 227 -7.45 1.97 13.83
N PRO A 228 -8.42 2.32 14.69
CA PRO A 228 -9.82 1.88 14.57
C PRO A 228 -10.52 2.22 13.25
N TRP A 229 -10.04 3.18 12.46
CA TRP A 229 -10.63 3.54 11.16
C TRP A 229 -10.31 2.53 10.05
N PHE A 230 -9.39 1.61 10.29
CA PHE A 230 -8.96 0.56 9.35
C PHE A 230 -9.51 -0.84 9.70
N LEU A 231 -10.47 -0.94 10.65
CA LEU A 231 -11.18 -2.17 11.02
C LEU A 231 -12.40 -2.45 10.13
#